data_AF-A0A7V1GCY6-F1
#
_entry.id   AF-A0A7V1GCY6-F1
#
_cell.length_a   1.000
_cell.length_b   1.000
_cell.length_c   1.000
_cell.angle_alpha   90.00
_cell.angle_beta   90.00
_cell.angle_gamma   90.00
#
_symmetry.space_group_name_H-M   'P 1'
#
loop_
_entity.id
_entity.type
_entity.pdbx_description
1 polymer ?
#
loop_
_entity_poly.entity_id
_entity_poly.type
_entity_poly.pdbx_seq_one_letter_code
_entity_poly.pdbx_strand_id
1 'polypeptide(L)'
;MEIKVVDKATLYLEDILEDAFYFLQHGDAKQGKYLLKKAAKKYPRHYLTYYGVGIMAVLKGDYNLAIQNLLKSIAVNGEYALAHYNLAISYQKTGKVDLSIKHHVAALKHASPEDTDVITASKEIVELVEKGLPTGFTIEQYLEDSERFDKGFELLQTEQYEKAIPLFKVIASNQPKHVQAKGNLGICYLMLQDYTQARDYFEQALALDPDYEPAKKNLAVLNNIETGLLSKPLSMQSTYFYAEKAARANKIT
;
A
#
# COMPACT_ATOMS: atom_id res chain seq x y z
N MET A 1 2.61 27.80 -23.54
CA MET A 1 1.50 26.93 -23.12
C MET A 1 1.12 26.12 -24.35
N GLU A 2 1.63 24.90 -24.48
CA GLU A 2 1.21 24.02 -25.58
C GLU A 2 -0.22 23.58 -25.31
N ILE A 3 -1.14 23.95 -26.19
CA ILE A 3 -2.50 23.41 -26.18
C ILE A 3 -2.35 21.93 -26.56
N LYS A 4 -2.49 21.01 -25.59
CA LYS A 4 -2.60 19.58 -25.88
C LYS A 4 -3.83 19.43 -26.80
N VAL A 5 -3.59 19.15 -28.07
CA VAL A 5 -4.66 18.84 -29.02
C VAL A 5 -5.28 17.52 -28.57
N VAL A 6 -6.46 17.60 -27.96
CA VAL A 6 -7.22 16.41 -27.54
C VAL A 6 -7.67 15.66 -28.79
N ASP A 7 -7.36 14.37 -28.87
CA ASP A 7 -7.69 13.59 -30.04
C ASP A 7 -9.20 13.27 -30.10
N LYS A 8 -9.71 12.96 -31.30
CA LYS A 8 -11.14 12.70 -31.53
C LYS A 8 -11.69 11.53 -30.74
N ALA A 9 -10.86 10.52 -30.39
CA ALA A 9 -11.31 9.41 -29.58
C ALA A 9 -11.49 9.84 -28.11
N THR A 10 -10.58 10.67 -27.59
CA THR A 10 -10.71 11.24 -26.25
C THR A 10 -11.97 12.08 -26.12
N LEU A 11 -12.20 13.05 -27.03
CA LEU A 11 -13.42 13.87 -27.01
C LEU A 11 -14.71 13.02 -27.06
N TYR A 12 -14.77 12.05 -27.97
CA TYR A 12 -15.91 11.12 -28.06
C TYR A 12 -16.12 10.33 -26.75
N LEU A 13 -15.04 9.95 -26.07
CA LEU A 13 -15.12 9.16 -24.84
C LEU A 13 -15.50 10.04 -23.64
N GLU A 14 -15.08 11.29 -23.59
CA GLU A 14 -15.50 12.26 -22.56
C GLU A 14 -17.02 12.44 -22.61
N ASP A 15 -17.58 12.74 -23.79
CA ASP A 15 -19.04 12.87 -23.99
C ASP A 15 -19.79 11.59 -23.56
N ILE A 16 -19.29 10.42 -23.99
CA ILE A 16 -19.94 9.14 -23.69
C ILE A 16 -19.88 8.82 -22.19
N LEU A 17 -18.81 9.20 -21.49
CA LEU A 17 -18.69 8.99 -20.05
C LEU A 17 -19.59 9.93 -19.26
N GLU A 18 -19.69 11.20 -19.66
CA GLU A 18 -20.59 12.17 -19.05
C GLU A 18 -22.03 11.65 -19.08
N ASP A 19 -22.52 11.28 -20.27
CA ASP A 19 -23.85 10.67 -20.43
C ASP A 19 -23.99 9.39 -19.59
N ALA A 20 -22.99 8.51 -19.63
CA ALA A 20 -23.04 7.24 -18.92
C ALA A 20 -23.16 7.45 -17.40
N PHE A 21 -22.39 8.38 -16.84
CA PHE A 21 -22.41 8.67 -15.41
C PHE A 21 -23.67 9.42 -14.99
N TYR A 22 -24.19 10.31 -15.84
CA TYR A 22 -25.51 10.92 -15.63
C TYR A 22 -26.59 9.84 -15.46
N PHE A 23 -26.70 8.90 -16.40
CA PHE A 23 -27.69 7.82 -16.30
C PHE A 23 -27.49 6.93 -15.06
N LEU A 24 -26.23 6.63 -14.69
CA LEU A 24 -25.93 5.83 -13.50
C LEU A 24 -26.36 6.54 -12.20
N GLN A 25 -26.12 7.84 -12.08
CA GLN A 25 -26.52 8.63 -10.91
C GLN A 25 -28.04 8.77 -10.79
N HIS A 26 -28.76 8.78 -11.91
CA HIS A 26 -30.22 8.93 -11.96
C HIS A 26 -30.98 7.59 -12.02
N GLY A 27 -30.31 6.48 -11.71
CA GLY A 27 -30.93 5.17 -11.56
C GLY A 27 -31.16 4.38 -12.86
N ASP A 28 -30.85 4.94 -14.04
CA ASP A 28 -30.88 4.19 -15.30
C ASP A 28 -29.57 3.44 -15.53
N ALA A 29 -29.37 2.41 -14.70
CA ALA A 29 -28.18 1.56 -14.79
C ALA A 29 -28.10 0.79 -16.11
N LYS A 30 -29.19 0.65 -16.86
CA LYS A 30 -29.21 -0.06 -18.14
C LYS A 30 -28.55 0.80 -19.21
N GLN A 31 -28.97 2.07 -19.32
CA GLN A 31 -28.44 3.00 -20.32
C GLN A 31 -26.98 3.34 -20.06
N GLY A 32 -26.61 3.64 -18.81
CA GLY A 32 -25.21 3.92 -18.46
C GLY A 32 -24.27 2.75 -18.79
N LYS A 33 -24.66 1.51 -18.45
CA LYS A 33 -23.88 0.31 -18.81
C LYS A 33 -23.79 0.09 -20.32
N TYR A 34 -24.83 0.42 -21.07
CA TYR A 34 -24.83 0.31 -22.53
C TYR A 34 -23.79 1.26 -23.15
N LEU A 35 -23.75 2.51 -22.69
CA LEU A 35 -22.79 3.52 -23.15
C LEU A 35 -21.34 3.10 -22.84
N LEU A 36 -21.06 2.63 -21.62
CA LEU A 36 -19.73 2.12 -21.25
C LEU A 36 -19.31 0.91 -22.10
N LYS A 37 -20.22 -0.02 -22.39
CA LYS A 37 -19.94 -1.15 -23.29
C LYS A 37 -19.65 -0.70 -24.71
N LYS A 38 -20.39 0.30 -25.20
CA LYS A 38 -20.18 0.90 -26.54
C LYS A 38 -18.80 1.56 -26.61
N ALA A 39 -18.41 2.33 -25.59
CA ALA A 39 -17.07 2.91 -25.46
C ALA A 39 -15.99 1.82 -25.49
N ALA A 40 -16.13 0.78 -24.66
CA ALA A 40 -15.16 -0.31 -24.57
C ALA A 40 -15.02 -1.13 -25.86
N LYS A 41 -16.11 -1.28 -26.62
CA LYS A 41 -16.05 -1.94 -27.94
C LYS A 41 -15.30 -1.10 -28.97
N LYS A 42 -15.50 0.22 -28.96
CA LYS A 42 -14.93 1.12 -29.97
C LYS A 42 -13.46 1.45 -29.67
N TYR A 43 -13.09 1.61 -28.40
CA TYR A 43 -11.76 2.02 -27.95
C TYR A 43 -11.27 1.17 -26.76
N PRO A 44 -11.02 -0.13 -26.94
CA PRO A 44 -10.80 -1.09 -25.84
C PRO A 44 -9.54 -0.87 -24.99
N ARG A 45 -8.60 -0.04 -25.45
CA ARG A 45 -7.32 0.24 -24.76
C ARG A 45 -7.15 1.71 -24.40
N HIS A 46 -8.23 2.48 -24.44
CA HIS A 46 -8.19 3.89 -24.08
C HIS A 46 -8.31 4.08 -22.56
N TYR A 47 -7.58 5.04 -21.99
CA TYR A 47 -7.59 5.28 -20.54
C TYR A 47 -9.01 5.59 -20.03
N LEU A 48 -9.77 6.45 -20.72
CA LEU A 48 -11.18 6.75 -20.40
C LEU A 48 -12.10 5.52 -20.45
N THR A 49 -11.84 4.55 -21.32
CA THR A 49 -12.60 3.29 -21.32
C THR A 49 -12.32 2.48 -20.05
N TYR A 50 -11.05 2.33 -19.67
CA TYR A 50 -10.68 1.66 -18.43
C TYR A 50 -11.23 2.40 -17.21
N TYR A 51 -11.15 3.73 -17.20
CA TYR A 51 -11.72 4.57 -16.15
C TYR A 51 -13.22 4.35 -16.01
N GLY A 52 -14.00 4.41 -17.10
CA GLY A 52 -15.44 4.18 -17.06
C GLY A 52 -15.84 2.83 -16.48
N VAL A 53 -15.11 1.75 -16.84
CA VAL A 53 -15.30 0.43 -16.22
C VAL A 53 -14.94 0.45 -14.73
N GLY A 54 -13.87 1.15 -14.36
CA GLY A 54 -13.45 1.35 -12.97
C GLY A 54 -14.52 2.04 -12.14
N ILE A 55 -15.08 3.16 -12.61
CA ILE A 55 -16.15 3.89 -11.93
C ILE A 55 -17.41 3.04 -11.76
N MET A 56 -17.80 2.30 -12.79
CA MET A 56 -18.93 1.37 -12.67
C MET A 56 -18.68 0.31 -11.59
N ALA A 57 -17.44 -0.14 -11.40
CA ALA A 57 -17.09 -1.06 -10.34
C ALA A 57 -17.13 -0.39 -8.96
N VAL A 58 -16.64 0.86 -8.82
CA VAL A 58 -16.78 1.67 -7.59
C VAL A 58 -18.25 1.81 -7.19
N LEU A 59 -19.14 2.17 -8.12
CA LEU A 59 -20.57 2.33 -7.85
C LEU A 59 -21.27 1.04 -7.40
N LYS A 60 -20.71 -0.13 -7.75
CA LYS A 60 -21.20 -1.44 -7.30
C LYS A 60 -20.54 -1.92 -6.00
N GLY A 61 -19.55 -1.19 -5.49
CA GLY A 61 -18.73 -1.61 -4.35
C GLY A 61 -17.70 -2.71 -4.69
N ASP A 62 -17.47 -3.01 -5.97
CA ASP A 62 -16.42 -3.95 -6.39
C ASP A 62 -15.08 -3.22 -6.51
N TYR A 63 -14.51 -2.88 -5.36
CA TYR A 63 -13.28 -2.09 -5.28
C TYR A 63 -12.06 -2.81 -5.86
N ASN A 64 -12.04 -4.14 -5.86
CA ASN A 64 -10.96 -4.91 -6.48
C ASN A 64 -10.99 -4.77 -8.01
N LEU A 65 -12.16 -4.90 -8.63
CA LEU A 65 -12.30 -4.66 -10.07
C LEU A 65 -12.07 -3.19 -10.42
N ALA A 66 -12.49 -2.26 -9.55
CA ALA A 66 -12.21 -0.85 -9.70
C ALA A 66 -10.70 -0.58 -9.76
N ILE A 67 -9.93 -1.06 -8.76
CA ILE A 67 -8.47 -0.93 -8.71
C ILE A 67 -7.84 -1.48 -9.99
N GLN A 68 -8.21 -2.69 -10.42
CA GLN A 68 -7.63 -3.29 -11.62
C GLN A 68 -7.83 -2.44 -12.88
N ASN A 69 -9.02 -1.86 -13.08
CA ASN A 69 -9.30 -1.07 -14.27
C ASN A 69 -8.74 0.35 -14.16
N LEU A 70 -8.77 0.97 -12.99
CA LEU A 70 -8.19 2.28 -12.80
C LEU A 70 -6.65 2.23 -12.91
N LEU A 71 -5.99 1.16 -12.46
CA LEU A 71 -4.57 0.92 -12.72
C LEU A 71 -4.27 0.82 -14.22
N LYS A 72 -5.13 0.15 -15.01
CA LYS A 72 -5.00 0.14 -16.48
C LYS A 72 -5.21 1.52 -17.10
N SER A 73 -6.09 2.34 -16.53
CA SER A 73 -6.28 3.73 -16.97
C SER A 73 -5.00 4.53 -16.80
N ILE A 74 -4.41 4.53 -15.60
CA ILE A 74 -3.19 5.29 -15.32
C ILE A 74 -1.94 4.69 -16.00
N ALA A 75 -1.96 3.40 -16.34
CA ALA A 75 -0.90 2.80 -17.16
C ALA A 75 -0.88 3.34 -18.59
N VAL A 76 -2.03 3.82 -19.09
CA VAL A 76 -2.15 4.46 -20.42
C VAL A 76 -1.99 5.98 -20.31
N ASN A 77 -2.60 6.61 -19.31
CA ASN A 77 -2.47 8.03 -19.01
C ASN A 77 -2.19 8.24 -17.51
N GLY A 78 -0.92 8.30 -17.15
CA GLY A 78 -0.47 8.46 -15.76
C GLY A 78 -0.78 9.83 -15.14
N GLU A 79 -1.27 10.79 -15.92
CA GLU A 79 -1.63 12.13 -15.45
C GLU A 79 -3.14 12.28 -15.24
N TYR A 80 -3.94 11.21 -15.33
CA TYR A 80 -5.39 11.34 -15.24
C TYR A 80 -5.86 11.42 -13.78
N ALA A 81 -6.02 12.66 -13.28
CA ALA A 81 -6.34 12.96 -11.88
C ALA A 81 -7.56 12.21 -11.33
N LEU A 82 -8.65 12.14 -12.12
CA LEU A 82 -9.87 11.43 -11.74
C LEU A 82 -9.65 9.93 -11.51
N ALA A 83 -8.76 9.28 -12.28
CA ALA A 83 -8.43 7.88 -12.04
C ALA A 83 -7.58 7.71 -10.77
N HIS A 84 -6.65 8.62 -10.49
CA HIS A 84 -5.92 8.65 -9.22
C HIS A 84 -6.86 8.83 -8.03
N TYR A 85 -7.78 9.80 -8.08
CA TYR A 85 -8.76 10.02 -7.02
C TYR A 85 -9.62 8.78 -6.74
N ASN A 86 -10.13 8.12 -7.78
CA ASN A 86 -10.94 6.92 -7.62
C ASN A 86 -10.13 5.69 -7.19
N LEU A 87 -8.84 5.63 -7.55
CA LEU A 87 -7.91 4.63 -6.98
C LEU A 87 -7.74 4.85 -5.49
N ALA A 88 -7.56 6.10 -5.07
CA ALA A 88 -7.41 6.44 -3.66
C ALA A 88 -8.63 5.97 -2.85
N ILE A 89 -9.85 6.32 -3.30
CA ILE A 89 -11.09 5.84 -2.67
C ILE A 89 -11.14 4.30 -2.62
N SER A 90 -10.81 3.63 -3.73
CA SER A 90 -10.86 2.17 -3.79
C SER A 90 -9.83 1.52 -2.86
N TYR A 91 -8.65 2.11 -2.71
CA TYR A 91 -7.63 1.67 -1.77
C TYR A 91 -8.03 1.91 -0.32
N GLN A 92 -8.63 3.06 -0.01
CA GLN A 92 -9.20 3.34 1.31
C GLN A 92 -10.25 2.29 1.70
N LYS A 93 -11.16 1.95 0.78
CA LYS A 93 -12.21 0.94 1.00
C LYS A 93 -11.68 -0.49 1.13
N THR A 94 -10.46 -0.75 0.66
CA THR A 94 -9.78 -2.04 0.79
C THR A 94 -8.71 -2.04 1.90
N GLY A 95 -8.62 -0.97 2.70
CA GLY A 95 -7.70 -0.87 3.84
C GLY A 95 -6.24 -0.60 3.49
N LYS A 96 -5.92 -0.29 2.23
CA LYS A 96 -4.55 0.01 1.77
C LYS A 96 -4.28 1.51 1.87
N VAL A 97 -4.01 1.96 3.08
CA VAL A 97 -4.00 3.39 3.45
C VAL A 97 -2.87 4.15 2.75
N ASP A 98 -1.67 3.61 2.78
CA ASP A 98 -0.45 4.08 2.11
C ASP A 98 -0.67 4.28 0.60
N LEU A 99 -1.23 3.28 -0.09
CA LEU A 99 -1.62 3.43 -1.50
C LEU A 99 -2.72 4.47 -1.70
N SER A 100 -3.69 4.57 -0.78
CA SER A 100 -4.72 5.62 -0.84
C SER A 100 -4.09 7.01 -0.82
N ILE A 101 -3.16 7.26 0.10
CA ILE A 101 -2.46 8.54 0.26
C ILE A 101 -1.66 8.85 -1.00
N LYS A 102 -0.88 7.88 -1.50
CA LYS A 102 -0.11 8.01 -2.74
C LYS A 102 -0.98 8.49 -3.91
N HIS A 103 -2.17 7.92 -4.04
CA HIS A 103 -3.08 8.27 -5.12
C HIS A 103 -3.83 9.60 -4.89
N HIS A 104 -4.09 10.04 -3.66
CA HIS A 104 -4.57 11.41 -3.39
C HIS A 104 -3.52 12.47 -3.73
N VAL A 105 -2.26 12.25 -3.36
CA VAL A 105 -1.16 13.16 -3.72
C VAL A 105 -1.03 13.28 -5.24
N ALA A 106 -1.08 12.15 -5.94
CA ALA A 106 -1.04 12.14 -7.40
C ALA A 106 -2.28 12.82 -8.02
N ALA A 107 -3.47 12.64 -7.45
CA ALA A 107 -4.67 13.33 -7.90
C ALA A 107 -4.50 14.86 -7.79
N LEU A 108 -4.00 15.37 -6.67
CA LEU A 108 -3.71 16.81 -6.49
C LEU A 108 -2.65 17.32 -7.46
N LYS A 109 -1.61 16.53 -7.70
CA LYS A 109 -0.52 16.87 -8.62
C LYS A 109 -1.01 17.06 -10.07
N HIS A 110 -2.01 16.29 -10.46
CA HIS A 110 -2.47 16.20 -11.85
C HIS A 110 -3.82 16.86 -12.12
N ALA A 111 -4.53 17.30 -11.07
CA ALA A 111 -5.84 17.93 -11.18
C ALA A 111 -5.76 19.23 -11.98
N SER A 112 -6.75 19.46 -12.84
CA SER A 112 -6.96 20.77 -13.45
C SER A 112 -7.68 21.71 -12.47
N PRO A 113 -7.59 23.05 -12.64
CA PRO A 113 -8.31 24.00 -11.79
C PRO A 113 -9.83 23.77 -11.73
N GLU A 114 -10.40 23.13 -12.75
CA GLU A 114 -11.81 22.79 -12.85
C GLU A 114 -12.19 21.54 -12.03
N ASP A 115 -11.23 20.70 -11.64
CA ASP A 115 -11.43 19.48 -10.83
C ASP A 115 -11.65 19.82 -9.33
N THR A 116 -12.52 20.78 -9.03
CA THR A 116 -12.69 21.35 -7.68
C THR A 116 -13.04 20.31 -6.63
N ASP A 117 -13.86 19.32 -6.99
CA ASP A 117 -14.29 18.25 -6.08
C ASP A 117 -13.14 17.29 -5.76
N VAL A 118 -12.33 16.95 -6.76
CA VAL A 118 -11.15 16.09 -6.60
C VAL A 118 -10.10 16.78 -5.74
N ILE A 119 -9.86 18.08 -6.00
CA ILE A 119 -8.91 18.90 -5.25
C ILE A 119 -9.36 18.98 -3.79
N THR A 120 -10.61 19.35 -3.54
CA THR A 120 -11.14 19.52 -2.19
C THR A 120 -11.06 18.23 -1.40
N ALA A 121 -11.59 17.13 -1.96
CA ALA A 121 -11.62 15.84 -1.27
C ALA A 121 -10.20 15.26 -1.05
N SER A 122 -9.31 15.37 -2.03
CA SER A 122 -7.94 14.84 -1.88
C SER A 122 -7.11 15.66 -0.91
N LYS A 123 -7.27 16.98 -0.92
CA LYS A 123 -6.56 17.89 -0.02
C LYS A 123 -6.96 17.65 1.43
N GLU A 124 -8.24 17.44 1.71
CA GLU A 124 -8.71 17.12 3.06
C GLU A 124 -8.02 15.86 3.62
N ILE A 125 -7.93 14.80 2.82
CA ILE A 125 -7.28 13.54 3.24
C ILE A 125 -5.77 13.73 3.45
N VAL A 126 -5.10 14.43 2.53
CA VAL A 126 -3.65 14.71 2.61
C VAL A 126 -3.35 15.54 3.86
N GLU A 127 -4.08 16.62 4.12
CA GLU A 127 -3.90 17.45 5.31
C GLU A 127 -4.19 16.70 6.62
N LEU A 128 -5.19 15.81 6.62
CA LEU A 128 -5.48 14.97 7.78
C LEU A 128 -4.30 14.05 8.11
N VAL A 129 -3.70 13.45 7.09
CA VAL A 129 -2.53 12.57 7.24
C VAL A 129 -1.33 13.38 7.71
N GLU A 130 -1.04 14.52 7.10
CA GLU A 130 0.07 15.41 7.51
C GLU A 130 -0.01 15.80 8.99
N LYS A 131 -1.21 16.13 9.47
CA LYS A 131 -1.44 16.45 10.90
C LYS A 131 -1.16 15.27 11.83
N GLY A 132 -1.29 14.05 11.32
CA GLY A 132 -1.00 12.81 12.06
C GLY A 132 0.47 12.38 11.99
N LEU A 133 1.29 12.98 11.11
CA LEU A 133 2.70 12.62 10.98
C LEU A 133 3.56 13.19 12.12
N PRO A 134 4.71 12.54 12.44
CA PRO A 134 5.68 13.11 13.36
C PRO A 134 6.15 14.51 12.94
N THR A 135 6.48 15.36 13.91
CA THR A 135 7.00 16.71 13.62
C THR A 135 8.24 16.64 12.72
N GLY A 136 8.22 17.40 11.62
CA GLY A 136 9.31 17.43 10.65
C GLY A 136 9.29 16.29 9.62
N PHE A 137 8.28 15.42 9.66
CA PHE A 137 8.11 14.32 8.71
C PHE A 137 7.08 14.69 7.63
N THR A 138 7.42 14.49 6.35
CA THR A 138 6.55 14.83 5.23
C THR A 138 5.78 13.60 4.70
N ILE A 139 4.73 13.83 3.91
CA ILE A 139 4.03 12.74 3.22
C ILE A 139 4.96 12.01 2.25
N GLU A 140 5.85 12.72 1.57
CA GLU A 140 6.81 12.10 0.66
C GLU A 140 7.72 11.12 1.42
N GLN A 141 8.24 11.54 2.58
CA GLN A 141 9.05 10.67 3.43
C GLN A 141 8.26 9.47 3.96
N TYR A 142 6.99 9.67 4.33
CA TYR A 142 6.09 8.59 4.73
C TYR A 142 5.90 7.55 3.61
N LEU A 143 5.62 8.01 2.39
CA LEU A 143 5.43 7.13 1.24
C LEU A 143 6.74 6.42 0.85
N GLU A 144 7.87 7.12 0.90
CA GLU A 144 9.19 6.52 0.67
C GLU A 144 9.51 5.43 1.71
N ASP A 145 9.20 5.67 2.98
CA ASP A 145 9.40 4.66 4.04
C ASP A 145 8.47 3.46 3.86
N SER A 146 7.24 3.67 3.40
CA SER A 146 6.30 2.57 3.07
C SER A 146 6.84 1.72 1.92
N GLU A 147 7.30 2.32 0.82
CA GLU A 147 7.91 1.59 -0.30
C GLU A 147 9.21 0.88 0.11
N ARG A 148 10.00 1.54 0.97
CA ARG A 148 11.22 0.98 1.56
C ARG A 148 10.92 -0.22 2.44
N PHE A 149 9.81 -0.19 3.19
CA PHE A 149 9.36 -1.29 4.04
C PHE A 149 8.98 -2.50 3.20
N ASP A 150 8.17 -2.32 2.16
CA ASP A 150 7.73 -3.40 1.27
C ASP A 150 8.92 -4.09 0.60
N LYS A 151 9.88 -3.31 0.10
CA LYS A 151 11.12 -3.83 -0.48
C LYS A 151 11.98 -4.57 0.56
N GLY A 152 12.10 -4.01 1.76
CA GLY A 152 12.80 -4.67 2.87
C GLY A 152 12.16 -6.00 3.23
N PHE A 153 10.83 -6.05 3.24
CA PHE A 153 10.08 -7.26 3.52
C PHE A 153 10.25 -8.32 2.42
N GLU A 154 10.23 -7.94 1.14
CA GLU A 154 10.52 -8.85 0.02
C GLU A 154 11.93 -9.44 0.12
N LEU A 155 12.94 -8.60 0.42
CA LEU A 155 14.31 -9.06 0.61
C LEU A 155 14.42 -10.03 1.79
N LEU A 156 13.70 -9.76 2.88
CA LEU A 156 13.61 -10.68 4.03
C LEU A 156 12.96 -12.02 3.63
N GLN A 157 11.87 -12.01 2.85
CA GLN A 157 11.20 -13.21 2.31
C GLN A 157 12.06 -14.02 1.36
N THR A 158 12.99 -13.37 0.65
CA THR A 158 13.94 -14.01 -0.26
C THR A 158 15.30 -14.28 0.39
N GLU A 159 15.37 -14.21 1.72
CA GLU A 159 16.56 -14.51 2.55
C GLU A 159 17.78 -13.60 2.27
N GLN A 160 17.56 -12.43 1.65
CA GLN A 160 18.59 -11.44 1.35
C GLN A 160 18.74 -10.46 2.53
N TYR A 161 19.09 -10.98 3.70
CA TYR A 161 19.07 -10.24 4.97
C TYR A 161 20.01 -9.02 4.99
N GLU A 162 21.22 -9.14 4.44
CA GLU A 162 22.20 -8.05 4.38
C GLU A 162 21.68 -6.86 3.56
N LYS A 163 20.87 -7.13 2.53
CA LYS A 163 20.25 -6.08 1.70
C LYS A 163 19.01 -5.49 2.37
N ALA A 164 18.30 -6.25 3.18
CA ALA A 164 17.10 -5.80 3.90
C ALA A 164 17.45 -4.85 5.06
N ILE A 165 18.53 -5.13 5.80
CA ILE A 165 18.99 -4.34 6.96
C ILE A 165 19.07 -2.82 6.68
N PRO A 166 19.79 -2.33 5.64
CA PRO A 166 19.88 -0.90 5.42
C PRO A 166 18.52 -0.23 5.14
N LEU A 167 17.56 -0.95 4.55
CA LEU A 167 16.22 -0.42 4.30
C LEU A 167 15.45 -0.23 5.61
N PHE A 168 15.44 -1.24 6.48
CA PHE A 168 14.76 -1.13 7.78
C PHE A 168 15.46 -0.17 8.74
N LYS A 169 16.79 -0.02 8.66
CA LYS A 169 17.53 0.97 9.48
C LYS A 169 17.12 2.40 9.18
N VAL A 170 16.93 2.76 7.91
CA VAL A 170 16.45 4.10 7.53
C VAL A 170 15.06 4.35 8.11
N ILE A 171 14.14 3.38 8.00
CA ILE A 171 12.80 3.49 8.56
C ILE A 171 12.85 3.66 10.09
N ALA A 172 13.65 2.84 10.78
CA ALA A 172 13.80 2.95 12.23
C ALA A 172 14.44 4.27 12.68
N SER A 173 15.27 4.90 11.85
CA SER A 173 15.85 6.22 12.10
C SER A 173 14.82 7.35 11.90
N ASN A 174 14.04 7.28 10.82
CA ASN A 174 13.02 8.27 10.47
C ASN A 174 11.81 8.18 11.41
N GLN A 175 11.45 6.96 11.80
CA GLN A 175 10.31 6.64 12.63
C GLN A 175 10.77 5.78 13.82
N PRO A 176 11.34 6.40 14.87
CA PRO A 176 11.87 5.68 16.04
C PRO A 176 10.84 4.79 16.76
N LYS A 177 9.55 5.03 16.54
CA LYS A 177 8.42 4.25 17.09
C LYS A 177 7.89 3.16 16.14
N HIS A 178 8.52 2.91 14.99
CA HIS A 178 8.07 1.89 14.04
C HIS A 178 8.45 0.48 14.51
N VAL A 179 7.50 -0.19 15.18
CA VAL A 179 7.68 -1.51 15.80
C VAL A 179 8.11 -2.57 14.78
N GLN A 180 7.44 -2.63 13.64
CA GLN A 180 7.66 -3.68 12.64
C GLN A 180 9.05 -3.57 11.98
N ALA A 181 9.55 -2.36 11.73
CA ALA A 181 10.89 -2.17 11.18
C ALA A 181 11.97 -2.68 12.15
N LYS A 182 11.84 -2.39 13.45
CA LYS A 182 12.73 -2.93 14.50
C LYS A 182 12.63 -4.44 14.60
N GLY A 183 11.41 -4.99 14.60
CA GLY A 183 11.20 -6.44 14.56
C GLY A 183 11.87 -7.13 13.38
N ASN A 184 11.73 -6.56 12.18
CA ASN A 184 12.34 -7.11 10.97
C ASN A 184 13.87 -6.97 10.97
N LEU A 185 14.44 -5.91 11.56
CA LEU A 185 15.87 -5.82 11.82
C LEU A 185 16.34 -6.95 12.73
N GLY A 186 15.62 -7.20 13.82
CA GLY A 186 15.91 -8.30 14.73
C GLY A 186 15.91 -9.65 14.00
N ILE A 187 14.92 -9.89 13.12
CA ILE A 187 14.86 -11.12 12.29
C ILE A 187 16.07 -11.21 11.36
N CYS A 188 16.41 -10.13 10.65
CA CYS A 188 17.57 -10.12 9.74
C CYS A 188 18.86 -10.48 10.49
N TYR A 189 19.12 -9.83 11.63
CA TYR A 189 20.30 -10.09 12.44
C TYR A 189 20.30 -11.49 13.05
N LEU A 190 19.14 -11.99 13.48
CA LEU A 190 19.00 -13.36 13.98
C LEU A 190 19.42 -14.37 12.91
N MET A 191 18.95 -14.20 11.67
CA MET A 191 19.27 -15.08 10.55
C MET A 191 20.75 -15.00 10.14
N LEU A 192 21.37 -13.83 10.30
CA LEU A 192 22.82 -13.63 10.13
C LEU A 192 23.65 -14.06 11.35
N GLN A 193 22.99 -14.59 12.39
CA GLN A 193 23.60 -15.04 13.64
C GLN A 193 24.33 -13.94 14.44
N ASP A 194 24.00 -12.67 14.17
CA ASP A 194 24.36 -11.55 15.04
C ASP A 194 23.34 -11.44 16.16
N TYR A 195 23.49 -12.34 17.14
CA TYR A 195 22.58 -12.49 18.27
C TYR A 195 22.49 -11.25 19.16
N THR A 196 23.58 -10.49 19.25
CA THR A 196 23.63 -9.23 20.02
C THR A 196 22.71 -8.18 19.39
N GLN A 197 22.86 -7.93 18.09
CA GLN A 197 22.00 -6.97 17.39
C GLN A 197 20.56 -7.48 17.29
N ALA A 198 20.36 -8.78 17.09
CA ALA A 198 19.03 -9.37 17.05
C ALA A 198 18.25 -9.08 18.34
N ARG A 199 18.86 -9.36 19.50
CA ARG A 199 18.28 -9.10 20.82
C ARG A 199 17.93 -7.64 21.01
N ASP A 200 18.88 -6.74 20.76
CA ASP A 200 18.70 -5.30 20.93
C ASP A 200 17.48 -4.80 20.15
N TYR A 201 17.37 -5.15 18.87
CA TYR A 201 16.23 -4.72 18.05
C TYR A 201 14.89 -5.35 18.47
N PHE A 202 14.87 -6.60 18.93
CA PHE A 202 13.65 -7.21 19.47
C PHE A 202 13.21 -6.55 20.78
N GLU A 203 14.14 -6.26 21.68
CA GLU A 203 13.86 -5.57 22.94
C GLU A 203 13.37 -4.14 22.69
N GLN A 204 13.96 -3.43 21.72
CA GLN A 204 13.46 -2.12 21.30
C GLN A 204 12.05 -2.19 20.69
N ALA A 205 11.70 -3.26 19.97
CA ALA A 205 10.35 -3.45 19.44
C ALA A 205 9.35 -3.71 20.59
N LEU A 206 9.71 -4.57 21.56
CA LEU A 206 8.88 -4.87 22.73
C LEU A 206 8.77 -3.71 23.73
N ALA A 207 9.76 -2.83 23.79
CA ALA A 207 9.68 -1.61 24.58
C ALA A 207 8.62 -0.63 24.02
N LEU A 208 8.33 -0.69 22.72
CA LEU A 208 7.29 0.11 22.06
C LEU A 208 5.92 -0.57 22.07
N ASP A 209 5.91 -1.88 21.80
CA ASP A 209 4.72 -2.72 21.81
C ASP A 209 5.05 -4.03 22.55
N PRO A 210 4.74 -4.10 23.86
CA PRO A 210 4.97 -5.28 24.67
C PRO A 210 4.27 -6.54 24.17
N ASP A 211 3.28 -6.41 23.28
CA ASP A 211 2.51 -7.51 22.69
C ASP A 211 2.89 -7.84 21.24
N TYR A 212 3.99 -7.27 20.74
CA TYR A 212 4.49 -7.54 19.41
C TYR A 212 4.99 -8.99 19.26
N GLU A 213 4.08 -9.87 18.89
CA GLU A 213 4.27 -11.33 18.77
C GLU A 213 5.51 -11.74 17.97
N PRO A 214 5.86 -11.12 16.81
CA PRO A 214 7.07 -11.50 16.08
C PRO A 214 8.35 -11.33 16.91
N ALA A 215 8.47 -10.28 17.72
CA ALA A 215 9.65 -10.10 18.57
C ALA A 215 9.67 -11.11 19.74
N LYS A 216 8.53 -11.34 20.42
CA LYS A 216 8.45 -12.36 21.50
C LYS A 216 8.89 -13.74 21.02
N LYS A 217 8.36 -14.16 19.87
CA LYS A 217 8.64 -15.49 19.29
C LYS A 217 10.11 -15.64 18.93
N ASN A 218 10.72 -14.63 18.31
CA ASN A 218 12.12 -14.70 17.91
C ASN A 218 13.10 -14.55 19.08
N LEU A 219 12.76 -13.80 20.13
CA LEU A 219 13.54 -13.79 21.38
C LEU A 219 13.53 -15.16 22.07
N ALA A 220 12.40 -15.89 22.04
CA ALA A 220 12.35 -17.25 22.57
C ALA A 220 13.29 -18.20 21.79
N VAL A 221 13.32 -18.08 20.45
CA VAL A 221 14.29 -18.81 19.61
C VAL A 221 15.72 -18.44 19.99
N LEU A 222 16.01 -17.15 20.17
CA LEU A 222 17.33 -16.66 20.54
C LEU A 222 17.78 -17.20 21.91
N ASN A 223 16.91 -17.16 22.92
CA ASN A 223 17.18 -17.71 24.25
C ASN A 223 17.47 -19.23 24.19
N ASN A 224 16.75 -19.96 23.33
CA ASN A 224 17.02 -21.39 23.11
C ASN A 224 18.38 -21.63 22.46
N ILE A 225 18.86 -20.72 21.62
CA ILE A 225 20.21 -20.80 21.05
C ILE A 225 21.27 -20.55 22.13
N GLU A 226 21.09 -19.50 22.93
CA GLU A 226 22.02 -19.15 24.02
C GLU A 226 22.13 -20.22 25.11
N THR A 227 21.03 -20.92 25.39
CA THR A 227 21.00 -22.04 26.35
C THR A 227 21.48 -23.37 25.74
N GLY A 228 21.80 -23.40 24.45
CA GLY A 228 22.26 -24.60 23.74
C GLY A 228 21.16 -25.58 23.36
N LEU A 229 19.88 -25.24 23.58
CA LEU A 229 18.74 -26.04 23.12
C LEU A 229 18.61 -26.05 21.59
N LEU A 230 19.05 -24.98 20.94
CA LEU A 230 19.18 -24.86 19.48
C LEU A 230 20.62 -24.51 19.11
N SER A 231 21.12 -25.04 18.00
CA SER A 231 22.47 -24.72 17.51
C SER A 231 22.51 -23.54 16.52
N LYS A 232 21.36 -23.19 15.92
CA LYS A 232 21.22 -22.11 14.94
C LYS A 232 19.76 -21.68 14.83
N PRO A 233 19.46 -20.48 14.30
CA PRO A 233 18.08 -20.10 13.96
C PRO A 233 17.47 -21.09 12.97
N LEU A 234 16.17 -21.35 13.15
CA LEU A 234 15.39 -22.12 12.20
C LEU A 234 15.16 -21.29 10.93
N SER A 235 14.99 -21.94 9.78
CA SER A 235 14.62 -21.24 8.53
C SER A 235 13.36 -20.38 8.74
N MET A 236 13.20 -19.31 7.97
CA MET A 236 12.10 -18.38 8.21
C MET A 236 10.71 -19.04 8.08
N GLN A 237 10.56 -20.03 7.19
CA GLN A 237 9.32 -20.81 7.09
C GLN A 237 9.03 -21.63 8.36
N SER A 238 10.09 -22.14 9.01
CA SER A 238 9.98 -22.92 10.24
C SER A 238 9.80 -22.06 11.50
N THR A 239 10.30 -20.82 11.55
CA THR A 239 10.08 -19.93 12.71
C THR A 239 8.60 -19.56 12.88
N TYR A 240 7.84 -19.40 11.78
CA TYR A 240 6.38 -19.27 11.83
C TYR A 240 5.68 -20.52 12.39
N PHE A 241 6.15 -21.71 12.01
CA PHE A 241 5.53 -23.00 12.37
C PHE A 241 5.85 -23.46 13.81
N TYR A 242 7.06 -23.26 14.31
CA TYR A 242 7.49 -23.78 15.62
C TYR A 242 7.07 -22.91 16.81
N ALA A 243 6.75 -21.64 16.59
CA ALA A 243 6.23 -20.77 17.65
C ALA A 243 4.93 -21.28 18.27
N GLU A 244 4.06 -21.92 17.49
CA GLU A 244 2.83 -22.54 18.00
C GLU A 244 3.08 -23.85 18.77
N LYS A 245 4.14 -24.58 18.43
CA LYS A 245 4.44 -25.90 19.01
C LYS A 245 5.19 -25.78 20.35
N ALA A 246 6.13 -24.83 20.46
CA ALA A 246 6.85 -24.57 21.72
C ALA A 246 5.93 -24.02 22.82
N ALA A 247 4.92 -23.20 22.45
CA ALA A 247 3.91 -22.71 23.40
C ALA A 247 3.02 -23.82 24.00
N ARG A 248 2.91 -24.97 23.34
CA ARG A 248 2.18 -26.15 23.85
C ARG A 248 3.06 -27.06 24.72
N ALA A 249 4.36 -27.07 24.51
CA ALA A 249 5.29 -27.89 25.28
C ALA A 249 5.50 -27.35 26.72
N ASN A 250 5.48 -26.03 26.92
CA ASN A 250 5.68 -25.40 28.23
C ASN A 250 4.40 -25.33 29.11
N LYS A 251 3.32 -26.03 28.75
CA LYS A 251 2.12 -26.21 29.60
C LYS A 251 2.03 -27.59 30.25
N ILE A 252 3.07 -28.42 30.12
CA ILE A 252 3.14 -29.75 30.74
C ILE A 252 4.53 -29.95 31.35
N THR A 253 4.80 -29.27 32.47
CA THR A 253 5.75 -29.66 33.54
C THR A 253 5.48 -28.79 34.75
#